data_AF-A0C1Q5-F1
#
_entry.id   AF-A0C1Q5-F1
#
_cell.length_a   1.000
_cell.length_b   1.000
_cell.length_c   1.000
_cell.angle_alpha   90.00
_cell.angle_beta   90.00
_cell.angle_gamma   90.00
#
_symmetry.space_group_name_H-M   'P 1'
#
loop_
_entity.id
_entity.type
_entity.pdbx_description
1 polymer ?
#
loop_
_entity_poly.entity_id
_entity_poly.type
_entity_poly.pdbx_seq_one_letter_code
_entity_poly.pdbx_strand_id
1 'polypeptide(L)'
;MRFHFLTMLIGHWQIQQSREIIDAKKNVKMAPPISRSNYQSSILKSAFPEVSNIKVDPNSQLITMTLFKAQHFSKNIEQLSTFLQGFRQYLHYHIHASKTYLHSRIIKRISQFQRSLQLCQFEPEVEKKTEDLFASSGVKA
;
A
#
# COMPACT_ATOMS: atom_id res chain seq x y z
N MET A 1 -6.63 -16.56 -14.04
CA MET A 1 -6.40 -16.63 -12.57
C MET A 1 -5.54 -15.49 -11.98
N ARG A 2 -4.55 -14.92 -12.70
CA ARG A 2 -3.64 -13.88 -12.15
C ARG A 2 -4.32 -12.54 -11.78
N PHE A 3 -5.43 -12.17 -12.42
CA PHE A 3 -6.16 -10.92 -12.11
C PHE A 3 -6.99 -11.00 -10.82
N HIS A 4 -7.58 -12.16 -10.52
CA HIS A 4 -8.46 -12.35 -9.35
C HIS A 4 -7.66 -12.30 -8.04
N PHE A 5 -6.43 -12.81 -8.04
CA PHE A 5 -5.56 -12.76 -6.87
C PHE A 5 -5.08 -11.34 -6.56
N LEU A 6 -4.82 -10.54 -7.60
CA LEU A 6 -4.37 -9.16 -7.44
C LEU A 6 -5.49 -8.25 -6.93
N THR A 7 -6.73 -8.43 -7.40
CA THR A 7 -7.90 -7.66 -6.90
C THR A 7 -8.26 -8.02 -5.46
N MET A 8 -8.11 -9.30 -5.07
CA MET A 8 -8.37 -9.75 -3.70
C MET A 8 -7.38 -9.16 -2.68
N LEU A 9 -6.08 -9.09 -3.04
CA LEU A 9 -5.07 -8.45 -2.20
C LEU A 9 -5.28 -6.95 -2.08
N ILE A 10 -5.67 -6.27 -3.16
CA ILE A 10 -6.00 -4.84 -3.14
C ILE A 10 -7.23 -4.57 -2.27
N GLY A 11 -8.27 -5.41 -2.37
CA GLY A 11 -9.46 -5.32 -1.53
C GLY A 11 -9.14 -5.47 -0.05
N HIS A 12 -8.39 -6.51 0.33
CA HIS A 12 -7.96 -6.73 1.71
C HIS A 12 -7.09 -5.59 2.26
N TRP A 13 -6.20 -5.03 1.43
CA TRP A 13 -5.33 -3.94 1.83
C TRP A 13 -6.11 -2.62 2.05
N GLN A 14 -7.10 -2.33 1.21
CA GLN A 14 -8.01 -1.20 1.39
C GLN A 14 -8.88 -1.37 2.65
N ILE A 15 -9.30 -2.61 2.96
CA ILE A 15 -10.03 -2.95 4.18
C ILE A 15 -9.16 -2.66 5.43
N GLN A 16 -7.88 -3.02 5.42
CA GLN A 16 -6.96 -2.80 6.55
C GLN A 16 -6.67 -1.30 6.78
N GLN A 17 -6.39 -0.53 5.73
CA GLN A 17 -6.13 0.92 5.85
C GLN A 17 -7.31 1.68 6.45
N SER A 18 -8.55 1.32 6.09
CA SER A 18 -9.74 1.93 6.70
C SER A 18 -9.90 1.61 8.19
N ARG A 19 -9.36 0.47 8.65
CA ARG A 19 -9.39 0.09 10.07
C ARG A 19 -8.41 0.90 10.89
N GLU A 20 -7.21 1.14 10.36
CA GLU A 20 -6.19 1.99 11.00
C GLU A 20 -6.71 3.41 11.23
N ILE A 21 -7.50 3.97 10.30
CA ILE A 21 -8.13 5.29 10.45
C ILE A 21 -9.16 5.32 11.58
N ILE A 22 -9.96 4.27 11.73
CA ILE A 22 -10.92 4.15 12.84
C ILE A 22 -10.18 4.04 14.17
N ASP A 23 -9.11 3.24 14.20
CA ASP A 23 -8.27 3.05 15.39
C ASP A 23 -7.45 4.30 15.74
N ALA A 24 -7.16 5.20 14.80
CA ALA A 24 -6.41 6.43 15.03
C ALA A 24 -7.06 7.35 16.08
N LYS A 25 -8.37 7.27 16.29
CA LYS A 25 -9.07 7.99 17.36
C LYS A 25 -8.50 7.67 18.74
N LYS A 26 -7.96 6.46 18.96
CA LYS A 26 -7.31 6.08 20.23
C LYS A 26 -6.11 6.98 20.54
N ASN A 27 -5.42 7.45 19.51
CA ASN A 27 -4.24 8.29 19.63
C ASN A 27 -4.58 9.79 19.65
N VAL A 28 -5.68 10.19 19.03
CA VAL A 28 -6.08 11.61 18.88
C VAL A 28 -7.37 11.90 19.65
N LYS A 29 -7.23 12.54 20.82
CA LYS A 29 -8.35 12.78 21.76
C LYS A 29 -9.49 13.63 21.19
N MET A 30 -9.19 14.63 20.36
CA MET A 30 -10.18 15.55 19.78
C MET A 30 -10.51 15.23 18.31
N ALA A 31 -10.19 14.02 17.83
CA ALA A 31 -10.55 13.62 16.47
C ALA A 31 -12.04 13.25 16.38
N PRO A 32 -12.69 13.60 15.26
CA PRO A 32 -14.05 13.15 15.02
C PRO A 32 -14.12 11.62 14.90
N PRO A 33 -15.13 10.96 15.48
CA PRO A 33 -15.33 9.53 15.29
C PRO A 33 -15.61 9.20 13.83
N ILE A 34 -14.93 8.16 13.34
CA ILE A 34 -15.08 7.61 12.00
C ILE A 34 -15.63 6.19 12.13
N SER A 35 -16.66 5.88 11.35
CA SER A 35 -17.26 4.55 11.23
C SER A 35 -17.29 4.11 9.77
N ARG A 36 -17.36 2.80 9.56
CA ARG A 36 -17.40 2.20 8.23
C ARG A 36 -18.61 1.29 8.10
N SER A 37 -19.32 1.43 6.99
CA SER A 37 -20.46 0.58 6.65
C SER A 37 -20.40 0.14 5.18
N ASN A 38 -21.15 -0.90 4.83
CA ASN A 38 -21.35 -1.23 3.43
C ASN A 38 -22.18 -0.12 2.76
N TYR A 39 -21.87 0.20 1.50
CA TYR A 39 -22.64 1.16 0.71
C TYR A 39 -24.14 0.82 0.63
N GLN A 40 -24.50 -0.47 0.67
CA GLN A 40 -25.89 -0.92 0.68
C GLN A 40 -26.63 -0.69 2.01
N SER A 41 -26.01 -0.05 3.00
CA SER A 41 -26.61 0.22 4.30
C SER A 41 -27.88 1.06 4.21
N SER A 42 -28.87 0.71 5.03
CA SER A 42 -30.19 1.33 5.08
C SER A 42 -30.15 2.84 5.34
N ILE A 43 -29.14 3.31 6.10
CA ILE A 43 -28.94 4.71 6.49
C ILE A 43 -28.77 5.63 5.27
N LEU A 44 -27.99 5.20 4.26
CA LEU A 44 -27.81 5.99 3.05
C LEU A 44 -29.09 6.06 2.22
N LYS A 45 -29.79 4.93 2.09
CA LYS A 45 -31.04 4.84 1.32
C LYS A 45 -32.15 5.71 1.93
N SER A 46 -32.19 5.83 3.26
CA SER A 46 -33.14 6.73 3.93
C SER A 46 -32.75 8.20 3.83
N ALA A 47 -31.45 8.53 3.89
CA ALA A 47 -31.00 9.92 3.89
C ALA A 47 -30.97 10.54 2.48
N PHE A 48 -30.67 9.74 1.46
CA PHE A 48 -30.52 10.19 0.08
C PHE A 48 -31.25 9.24 -0.88
N PRO A 49 -32.57 9.40 -1.05
CA PRO A 49 -33.37 8.53 -1.92
C PRO A 49 -32.92 8.62 -3.40
N GLU A 50 -32.40 9.77 -3.85
CA GLU A 50 -31.94 9.98 -5.22
C GLU A 50 -30.69 9.16 -5.58
N VAL A 51 -29.86 8.84 -4.59
CA VAL A 51 -28.59 8.14 -4.76
C VAL A 51 -28.80 6.62 -4.92
N SER A 52 -30.02 6.13 -4.68
CA SER A 52 -30.39 4.70 -4.78
C SER A 52 -30.32 4.15 -6.21
N ASN A 53 -30.46 5.01 -7.23
CA ASN A 53 -30.44 4.60 -8.64
C ASN A 53 -29.02 4.49 -9.23
N ILE A 54 -27.99 4.85 -8.46
CA ILE A 54 -26.60 4.76 -8.92
C ILE A 54 -26.14 3.31 -8.83
N LYS A 55 -25.72 2.74 -9.96
CA LYS A 55 -25.02 1.45 -9.99
C LYS A 55 -23.68 1.60 -9.29
N VAL A 56 -23.63 1.22 -8.02
CA VAL A 56 -22.42 1.23 -7.23
C VAL A 56 -21.89 -0.19 -7.09
N ASP A 57 -20.57 -0.33 -7.19
CA ASP A 57 -19.90 -1.61 -7.05
C ASP A 57 -20.24 -2.24 -5.70
N PRO A 58 -20.54 -3.56 -5.66
CA PRO A 58 -20.92 -4.25 -4.42
C PRO A 58 -19.80 -4.24 -3.36
N ASN A 59 -18.56 -3.97 -3.77
CA ASN A 59 -17.40 -3.85 -2.89
C ASN A 59 -17.19 -2.43 -2.33
N SER A 60 -18.03 -1.48 -2.71
CA SER A 60 -17.95 -0.10 -2.23
C SER A 60 -18.35 -0.03 -0.77
N GLN A 61 -17.59 0.77 -0.02
CA GLN A 61 -17.79 0.97 1.40
C GLN A 61 -17.93 2.44 1.68
N LEU A 62 -18.82 2.75 2.62
CA LEU A 62 -19.02 4.09 3.11
C LEU A 62 -18.11 4.34 4.31
N ILE A 63 -17.51 5.53 4.35
CA ILE A 63 -16.81 6.07 5.51
C ILE A 63 -17.68 7.23 6.02
N THR A 64 -18.15 7.11 7.26
CA THR A 64 -18.97 8.12 7.93
C THR A 64 -18.16 8.79 9.02
N MET A 65 -18.09 10.11 9.00
CA MET A 65 -17.43 10.91 10.03
C MET A 65 -18.46 11.78 10.74
N THR A 66 -18.60 11.62 12.06
CA THR A 66 -19.57 12.40 12.84
C THR A 66 -18.87 13.59 13.48
N LEU A 67 -19.40 14.79 13.26
CA LEU A 67 -18.84 16.04 13.77
C LEU A 67 -19.73 16.61 14.89
N PHE A 68 -19.12 16.98 16.02
CA PHE A 68 -19.80 17.68 17.11
C PHE A 68 -19.50 19.19 17.10
N LYS A 69 -20.56 20.01 17.23
CA LYS A 69 -20.47 21.49 17.27
C LYS A 69 -19.53 22.00 18.36
N ALA A 70 -19.65 21.46 19.56
CA ALA A 70 -18.84 21.87 20.72
C ALA A 70 -17.33 21.63 20.53
N GLN A 71 -16.95 20.60 19.77
CA GLN A 71 -15.56 20.15 19.66
C GLN A 71 -14.86 20.62 18.38
N HIS A 72 -15.57 20.75 17.25
CA HIS A 72 -14.94 20.98 15.95
C HIS A 72 -15.27 22.32 15.30
N PHE A 73 -16.36 22.99 15.70
CA PHE A 73 -16.81 24.22 15.03
C PHE A 73 -16.36 25.50 15.73
N SER A 74 -15.74 25.42 16.91
CA SER A 74 -15.43 26.58 17.76
C SER A 74 -14.17 27.35 17.37
N LYS A 75 -13.24 26.75 16.61
CA LYS A 75 -11.92 27.36 16.36
C LYS A 75 -11.60 27.68 14.91
N ASN A 76 -12.05 26.89 13.93
CA ASN A 76 -11.74 27.16 12.51
C ASN A 76 -12.62 26.33 11.55
N ILE A 77 -13.74 26.90 11.13
CA ILE A 77 -14.67 26.25 10.20
C ILE A 77 -14.07 26.13 8.80
N GLU A 78 -13.31 27.13 8.37
CA GLU A 78 -12.68 27.15 7.04
C GLU A 78 -11.67 26.00 6.87
N GLN A 79 -10.78 25.83 7.85
CA GLN A 79 -9.79 24.74 7.82
C GLN A 79 -10.46 23.36 7.84
N LEU A 80 -11.53 23.21 8.63
CA LEU A 80 -12.33 21.97 8.66
C LEU A 80 -12.98 21.70 7.29
N SER A 81 -13.53 22.72 6.65
CA SER A 81 -14.14 22.61 5.32
C SER A 81 -13.12 22.17 4.27
N THR A 82 -11.95 22.82 4.22
CA THR A 82 -10.87 22.44 3.30
C THR A 82 -10.39 21.01 3.54
N PHE A 83 -10.25 20.61 4.80
CA PHE A 83 -9.88 19.23 5.15
C PHE A 83 -10.92 18.21 4.67
N LEU A 84 -12.20 18.46 4.94
CA LEU A 84 -13.31 17.60 4.52
C LEU A 84 -13.36 17.45 3.00
N GLN A 85 -13.21 18.56 2.27
CA GLN A 85 -13.18 18.57 0.81
C GLN A 85 -11.99 17.76 0.26
N GLY A 86 -10.81 17.91 0.86
CA GLY A 86 -9.58 17.23 0.42
C GLY A 86 -9.46 15.76 0.86
N PHE A 87 -10.25 15.31 1.83
CA PHE A 87 -10.09 14.02 2.50
C PHE A 87 -10.07 12.82 1.52
N ARG A 88 -10.96 12.82 0.52
CA ARG A 88 -11.01 11.73 -0.48
C ARG A 88 -9.71 11.64 -1.28
N GLN A 89 -9.21 12.78 -1.74
CA GLN A 89 -7.99 12.85 -2.54
C GLN A 89 -6.77 12.47 -1.70
N TYR A 90 -6.74 12.92 -0.44
CA TYR A 90 -5.73 12.54 0.55
C TYR A 90 -5.66 11.02 0.74
N LEU A 91 -6.80 10.36 1.00
CA LEU A 91 -6.83 8.90 1.17
C LEU A 91 -6.37 8.16 -0.08
N HIS A 92 -6.86 8.56 -1.25
CA HIS A 92 -6.52 7.89 -2.49
C HIS A 92 -5.02 8.03 -2.82
N TYR A 93 -4.44 9.21 -2.57
CA TYR A 93 -3.02 9.46 -2.71
C TYR A 93 -2.19 8.55 -1.77
N HIS A 94 -2.54 8.47 -0.48
CA HIS A 94 -1.77 7.67 0.47
C HIS A 94 -1.84 6.16 0.21
N ILE A 95 -2.97 5.66 -0.30
CA ILE A 95 -3.08 4.26 -0.74
C ILE A 95 -2.11 4.00 -1.91
N HIS A 96 -2.08 4.90 -2.90
CA HIS A 96 -1.14 4.80 -4.02
C HIS A 96 0.31 4.91 -3.56
N ALA A 97 0.63 5.89 -2.72
CA ALA A 97 1.98 6.10 -2.19
C ALA A 97 2.49 4.87 -1.42
N SER A 98 1.64 4.25 -0.61
CA SER A 98 1.98 3.05 0.14
C SER A 98 2.20 1.84 -0.75
N LYS A 99 1.41 1.68 -1.82
CA LYS A 99 1.63 0.64 -2.84
C LYS A 99 2.99 0.83 -3.52
N THR A 100 3.31 2.06 -3.93
CA THR A 100 4.61 2.38 -4.53
C THR A 100 5.77 2.16 -3.56
N TYR A 101 5.59 2.55 -2.29
CA TYR A 101 6.58 2.34 -1.24
C TYR A 101 6.87 0.85 -1.03
N LEU A 102 5.82 0.02 -0.94
CA LEU A 102 5.97 -1.44 -0.84
C LEU A 102 6.65 -2.01 -2.09
N HIS A 103 6.29 -1.54 -3.27
CA HIS A 103 6.92 -1.94 -4.53
C HIS A 103 8.43 -1.64 -4.54
N SER A 104 8.84 -0.43 -4.17
CA SER A 104 10.25 -0.06 -4.03
C SER A 104 10.98 -0.95 -3.02
N ARG A 105 10.31 -1.32 -1.93
CA ARG A 105 10.88 -2.19 -0.89
C ARG A 105 11.07 -3.63 -1.40
N ILE A 106 10.12 -4.15 -2.17
CA ILE A 106 10.20 -5.46 -2.83
C ILE A 106 11.35 -5.45 -3.86
N ILE A 107 11.43 -4.44 -4.73
CA ILE A 107 12.52 -4.31 -5.70
C ILE A 107 13.88 -4.31 -5.00
N LYS A 108 14.03 -3.55 -3.90
CA LYS A 108 15.28 -3.53 -3.13
C LYS A 108 15.66 -4.92 -2.60
N ARG A 109 14.68 -5.69 -2.10
CA ARG A 109 14.94 -7.07 -1.65
C ARG A 109 15.31 -8.00 -2.81
N ILE A 110 14.62 -7.90 -3.94
CA ILE A 110 14.93 -8.69 -5.15
C ILE A 110 16.34 -8.37 -5.65
N SER A 111 16.76 -7.10 -5.66
CA SER A 111 18.13 -6.73 -6.06
C SER A 111 19.20 -7.31 -5.12
N GLN A 112 18.91 -7.41 -3.82
CA GLN A 112 19.81 -8.04 -2.85
C GLN A 112 19.96 -9.53 -3.16
N PHE A 113 18.84 -10.22 -3.45
CA PHE A 113 18.86 -11.64 -3.83
C PHE A 113 19.57 -11.90 -5.15
N GLN A 114 19.36 -11.04 -6.16
CA GLN A 114 20.05 -11.16 -7.43
C GLN A 114 21.57 -11.03 -7.25
N ARG A 115 22.02 -10.09 -6.41
CA ARG A 115 23.45 -9.93 -6.12
C ARG A 115 24.04 -11.17 -5.43
N SER A 116 23.34 -11.75 -4.44
CA SER A 116 23.81 -12.99 -3.82
C SER A 116 23.87 -14.14 -4.82
N LEU A 117 22.89 -14.26 -5.72
CA LEU A 117 22.89 -15.30 -6.76
C LEU A 117 24.01 -15.13 -7.78
N GLN A 118 24.35 -13.89 -8.14
CA GLN A 118 25.48 -13.61 -9.04
C GLN A 118 26.82 -13.96 -8.39
N LEU A 119 26.98 -13.71 -7.09
CA LEU A 119 28.18 -14.09 -6.35
C LEU A 119 28.35 -15.62 -6.25
N CYS A 120 27.25 -16.36 -6.07
CA CYS A 120 27.32 -17.82 -6.01
C CYS A 120 27.59 -18.50 -7.36
N GLN A 121 27.40 -17.80 -8.49
CA GLN A 121 27.63 -18.36 -9.83
C GLN A 121 29.07 -18.23 -10.33
N PHE A 122 29.91 -17.43 -9.66
CA PHE A 122 31.31 -17.26 -10.03
C PHE A 122 32.24 -17.96 -9.03
N GLU A 123 32.47 -19.23 -9.30
CA GLU A 123 33.79 -19.86 -9.18
C GLU A 123 34.00 -20.69 -10.45
N PRO A 124 34.35 -20.09 -11.61
CA PRO A 124 35.12 -20.87 -12.57
C PRO A 124 36.45 -21.15 -11.86
N GLU A 125 36.72 -22.42 -11.53
CA GLU A 125 38.08 -22.89 -11.26
C GLU A 125 38.94 -22.47 -12.44
N VAL A 126 39.54 -21.27 -12.38
CA VAL A 126 40.56 -20.87 -13.33
C VAL A 126 41.77 -21.69 -12.94
N GLU A 127 41.87 -22.81 -13.63
CA GLU A 127 42.95 -23.77 -13.72
C GLU A 127 44.33 -23.14 -13.42
N LYS A 128 44.72 -23.11 -12.14
CA LYS A 128 46.12 -22.88 -11.74
C LYS A 128 46.97 -24.14 -12.01
N LYS A 129 46.89 -24.72 -13.21
CA LYS A 129 47.59 -25.99 -13.52
C LYS A 129 48.24 -26.08 -14.90
N THR A 130 48.35 -24.98 -15.64
CA THR A 130 49.00 -25.00 -16.97
C THR A 130 50.39 -24.37 -17.00
N GLU A 131 50.81 -23.61 -15.99
CA GLU A 131 52.17 -23.01 -15.97
C GLU A 131 53.26 -23.98 -15.49
N ASP A 132 52.93 -24.95 -14.63
CA ASP A 132 53.91 -25.90 -14.08
C ASP A 132 54.25 -27.07 -15.03
N LEU A 133 53.47 -27.30 -16.10
CA LEU A 133 53.69 -28.40 -17.05
C LEU A 133 54.61 -28.02 -18.22
N PHE A 134 54.66 -26.74 -18.63
CA PHE A 134 55.55 -26.28 -19.70
C PHE A 134 56.99 -25.98 -19.24
N ALA A 135 57.21 -25.79 -17.94
CA ALA A 135 58.56 -25.61 -17.37
C ALA A 135 59.37 -26.93 -17.27
N SER A 136 58.72 -28.09 -17.43
CA SER A 136 59.35 -29.42 -17.28
C SER A 136 59.88 -30.03 -18.59
N SER A 137 59.47 -29.57 -19.77
CA SER A 137 59.94 -30.12 -21.05
C SER A 137 61.12 -29.31 -21.59
N GLY A 138 62.28 -29.46 -20.96
CA GLY A 138 63.55 -28.94 -21.50
C GLY A 138 63.95 -29.70 -22.76
N VAL A 139 63.57 -29.20 -23.93
CA VAL A 139 64.15 -29.61 -25.22
C VAL A 139 65.25 -28.60 -25.55
N LYS A 140 66.51 -28.99 -25.31
CA LYS A 140 67.68 -28.28 -25.83
C LYS A 140 67.86 -28.67 -27.31
N ALA A 141 67.91 -27.65 -28.18
CA ALA A 141 68.46 -27.76 -29.53
C ALA A 141 69.99 -27.74 -29.47
#